data_AF-A0A7C4C2D0-F1
#
_entry.id   AF-A0A7C4C2D0-F1
#
_cell.length_a   1.000
_cell.length_b   1.000
_cell.length_c   1.000
_cell.angle_alpha   90.00
_cell.angle_beta   90.00
_cell.angle_gamma   90.00
#
_symmetry.space_group_name_H-M   'P 1'
#
loop_
_entity.id
_entity.type
_entity.pdbx_description
1 polymer ?
#
loop_
_entity_poly.entity_id
_entity_poly.type
_entity_poly.pdbx_seq_one_letter_code
_entity_poly.pdbx_strand_id
1 'polypeptide(L)'
;DGGVRVPFIARWPGKIPAGMVSNEVAGIIDVFPTVCNLAGARVPADRVIDGKDIMPLMRTPGAKSPHEALFAMAGAQLAFVRSGKWKLHYNAPVRSRRMSEEDAAKWVDPRGPDGVTILAPFEQARPNQYPGGVDGDEPKPLMLFDLENDPGEKRDVSAQHPEVVARLKAAFEKMQAEAAKIPQQRPPKVAGGLKRLKGGELRYDLEPSPPK
;
A
#
# COMPACT_ATOMS: atom_id res chain seq x y z
N ASP A 1 3.71 2.87 -8.00
CA ASP A 1 2.97 1.78 -7.30
C ASP A 1 3.78 1.18 -6.15
N GLY A 2 5.13 1.28 -6.23
CA GLY A 2 6.05 0.60 -5.31
C GLY A 2 5.96 0.95 -3.82
N GLY A 3 5.24 2.00 -3.42
CA GLY A 3 5.02 2.31 -2.00
C GLY A 3 3.93 1.47 -1.33
N VAL A 4 3.06 0.82 -2.10
CA VAL A 4 1.88 0.11 -1.57
C VAL A 4 1.74 -1.33 -2.06
N ARG A 5 2.33 -1.67 -3.21
CA ARG A 5 2.29 -3.02 -3.76
C ARG A 5 3.31 -3.88 -3.04
N VAL A 6 2.84 -4.97 -2.43
CA VAL A 6 3.66 -5.89 -1.62
C VAL A 6 3.56 -7.32 -2.12
N PRO A 7 4.60 -8.16 -1.95
CA PRO A 7 4.48 -9.58 -2.19
C PRO A 7 3.51 -10.22 -1.18
N PHE A 8 2.65 -11.11 -1.65
CA PHE A 8 1.76 -11.91 -0.82
C PHE A 8 1.82 -13.37 -1.27
N ILE A 9 2.21 -14.26 -0.36
CA ILE A 9 2.32 -15.70 -0.60
C ILE A 9 1.54 -16.40 0.51
N ALA A 10 0.62 -17.28 0.13
CA ALA A 10 -0.14 -18.11 1.05
C ALA A 10 0.09 -19.59 0.74
N ARG A 11 0.23 -20.42 1.79
CA ARG A 11 0.44 -21.87 1.66
C ARG A 11 -0.43 -22.60 2.65
N TRP A 12 -1.28 -23.49 2.14
CA TRP A 12 -2.06 -24.42 2.96
C TRP A 12 -2.24 -25.76 2.27
N PRO A 13 -1.44 -26.78 2.62
CA PRO A 13 -1.52 -28.10 2.00
C PRO A 13 -2.93 -28.69 2.06
N GLY A 14 -3.39 -29.26 0.94
CA GLY A 14 -4.73 -29.85 0.82
C GLY A 14 -5.88 -28.84 0.78
N LYS A 15 -5.60 -27.54 0.81
CA LYS A 15 -6.61 -26.47 0.84
C LYS A 15 -6.37 -25.38 -0.21
N ILE A 16 -5.13 -24.93 -0.37
CA ILE A 16 -4.69 -24.00 -1.42
C ILE A 16 -3.93 -24.81 -2.48
N PRO A 17 -4.36 -24.80 -3.76
CA PRO A 17 -3.63 -25.44 -4.84
C PRO A 17 -2.19 -24.92 -4.95
N ALA A 18 -1.22 -25.82 -5.12
CA ALA A 18 0.18 -25.43 -5.29
C ALA A 18 0.41 -24.74 -6.64
N GLY A 19 1.31 -23.74 -6.67
CA GLY A 19 1.69 -23.04 -7.90
C GLY A 19 0.63 -22.13 -8.49
N MET A 20 -0.48 -21.88 -7.79
CA MET A 20 -1.53 -20.99 -8.28
C MET A 20 -1.13 -19.51 -8.15
N VAL A 21 -1.49 -18.72 -9.17
CA VAL A 21 -1.28 -17.27 -9.20
C VAL A 21 -2.64 -16.59 -9.42
N SER A 22 -2.91 -15.53 -8.65
CA SER A 22 -4.05 -14.63 -8.87
C SER A 22 -3.53 -13.22 -9.11
N ASN A 23 -4.01 -12.57 -10.16
CA ASN A 23 -3.70 -11.17 -10.50
C ASN A 23 -4.79 -10.20 -10.01
N GLU A 24 -5.79 -10.71 -9.29
CA GLU A 24 -6.85 -9.89 -8.73
C GLU A 24 -6.32 -9.02 -7.58
N VAL A 25 -6.90 -7.84 -7.42
CA VAL A 25 -6.48 -6.89 -6.39
C VAL A 25 -6.99 -7.35 -5.03
N ALA A 26 -6.11 -7.40 -4.04
CA ALA A 26 -6.44 -7.60 -2.63
C ALA A 26 -5.68 -6.59 -1.76
N GLY A 27 -6.19 -6.32 -0.58
CA GLY A 27 -5.57 -5.44 0.41
C GLY A 27 -5.15 -6.20 1.66
N ILE A 28 -4.17 -5.68 2.41
CA ILE A 28 -3.78 -6.25 3.71
C ILE A 28 -4.95 -6.30 4.70
N ILE A 29 -5.92 -5.40 4.54
CA ILE A 29 -7.18 -5.34 5.29
C ILE A 29 -8.00 -6.64 5.17
N ASP A 30 -7.82 -7.41 4.09
CA ASP A 30 -8.55 -8.65 3.80
C ASP A 30 -8.07 -9.83 4.64
N VAL A 31 -6.86 -9.76 5.20
CA VAL A 31 -6.30 -10.82 6.04
C VAL A 31 -7.16 -11.04 7.28
N PHE A 32 -7.63 -9.95 7.91
CA PHE A 32 -8.45 -10.03 9.12
C PHE A 32 -9.76 -10.84 8.92
N PRO A 33 -10.68 -10.45 8.02
CA PRO A 33 -11.92 -11.21 7.83
C PRO A 33 -11.67 -12.61 7.25
N THR A 34 -10.66 -12.79 6.40
CA THR A 34 -10.28 -14.12 5.90
C THR A 34 -9.87 -15.06 7.05
N VAL A 35 -9.02 -14.59 7.96
CA VAL A 35 -8.60 -15.40 9.13
C VAL A 35 -9.76 -15.65 10.09
N CYS A 36 -10.62 -14.65 10.34
CA CYS A 36 -11.83 -14.86 11.15
C CYS A 36 -12.70 -15.99 10.57
N ASN A 37 -13.00 -15.95 9.28
CA ASN A 37 -13.81 -16.97 8.62
C ASN A 37 -13.16 -18.35 8.69
N LEU A 38 -11.84 -18.44 8.48
CA LEU A 38 -11.10 -19.70 8.60
C LEU A 38 -11.07 -20.26 10.02
N ALA A 39 -11.07 -19.39 11.03
CA ALA A 39 -11.11 -19.77 12.44
C ALA A 39 -12.52 -20.08 12.95
N GLY A 40 -13.56 -19.88 12.14
CA GLY A 40 -14.96 -19.95 12.59
C GLY A 40 -15.35 -18.82 13.54
N ALA A 41 -14.56 -17.74 13.59
CA ALA A 41 -14.84 -16.55 14.38
C ALA A 41 -15.79 -15.61 13.63
N ARG A 42 -16.55 -14.80 14.38
CA ARG A 42 -17.42 -13.78 13.79
C ARG A 42 -16.64 -12.49 13.55
N VAL A 43 -16.73 -11.95 12.34
CA VAL A 43 -16.27 -10.59 12.04
C VAL A 43 -17.16 -9.60 12.81
N PRO A 44 -16.59 -8.57 13.47
CA PRO A 44 -17.39 -7.56 14.17
C PRO A 44 -18.40 -6.87 13.24
N ALA A 45 -19.64 -6.75 13.70
CA ALA A 45 -20.73 -6.09 12.97
C ALA A 45 -21.09 -4.70 13.54
N ASP A 46 -20.41 -4.28 14.61
CA ASP A 46 -20.61 -3.01 15.31
C ASP A 46 -19.82 -1.84 14.69
N ARG A 47 -19.02 -2.12 13.65
CA ARG A 47 -18.17 -1.16 12.94
C ARG A 47 -17.99 -1.58 11.49
N VAL A 48 -17.57 -0.63 10.66
CA VAL A 48 -17.20 -0.92 9.27
C VAL A 48 -15.89 -1.70 9.25
N ILE A 49 -15.88 -2.80 8.50
CA ILE A 49 -14.69 -3.58 8.19
C ILE A 49 -14.50 -3.48 6.67
N ASP A 50 -13.46 -2.77 6.25
CA ASP A 50 -13.17 -2.54 4.83
C ASP A 50 -12.73 -3.83 4.12
N GLY A 51 -12.05 -4.71 4.85
CA GLY A 51 -11.57 -5.97 4.33
C GLY A 51 -12.69 -6.96 4.01
N LYS A 52 -12.41 -7.88 3.10
CA LYS A 52 -13.31 -8.97 2.71
C LYS A 52 -12.58 -10.30 2.72
N ASP A 53 -13.34 -11.39 2.76
CA ASP A 53 -12.77 -12.73 2.65
C ASP A 53 -12.21 -12.97 1.25
N ILE A 54 -10.89 -13.18 1.16
CA ILE A 54 -10.17 -13.43 -0.08
C ILE A 54 -9.76 -14.90 -0.23
N MET A 55 -10.27 -15.81 0.62
CA MET A 55 -10.04 -17.25 0.44
C MET A 55 -10.38 -17.75 -0.97
N PRO A 56 -11.45 -17.27 -1.65
CA PRO A 56 -11.71 -17.65 -3.03
C PRO A 56 -10.56 -17.33 -3.99
N LEU A 57 -9.87 -16.19 -3.82
CA LEU A 57 -8.71 -15.81 -4.64
C LEU A 57 -7.53 -16.79 -4.48
N MET A 58 -7.46 -17.48 -3.34
CA MET A 58 -6.41 -18.45 -3.02
C MET A 58 -6.80 -19.90 -3.31
N ARG A 59 -8.06 -20.20 -3.63
CA ARG A 59 -8.52 -21.58 -3.87
C ARG A 59 -9.14 -21.83 -5.23
N THR A 60 -9.69 -20.81 -5.86
CA THR A 60 -10.51 -20.96 -7.06
C THR A 60 -9.83 -20.24 -8.23
N PRO A 61 -9.33 -20.98 -9.23
CA PRO A 61 -8.80 -20.37 -10.45
C PRO A 61 -9.83 -19.43 -11.08
N GLY A 62 -9.40 -18.21 -11.41
CA GLY A 62 -10.27 -17.20 -12.04
C GLY A 62 -11.28 -16.53 -11.11
N ALA A 63 -11.26 -16.81 -9.79
CA ALA A 63 -12.04 -16.04 -8.83
C ALA A 63 -11.72 -14.55 -8.94
N LYS A 64 -12.73 -13.70 -8.77
CA LYS A 64 -12.62 -12.25 -8.88
C LYS A 64 -12.48 -11.60 -7.52
N SER A 65 -11.76 -10.48 -7.49
CA SER A 65 -11.65 -9.69 -6.28
C SER A 65 -13.04 -9.38 -5.73
N PRO A 66 -13.27 -9.52 -4.42
CA PRO A 66 -14.52 -9.09 -3.82
C PRO A 66 -14.62 -7.55 -3.77
N HIS A 67 -13.57 -6.82 -4.16
CA HIS A 67 -13.51 -5.37 -4.18
C HIS A 67 -13.73 -4.81 -5.58
N GLU A 68 -14.70 -3.89 -5.70
CA GLU A 68 -14.76 -3.04 -6.88
C GLU A 68 -13.59 -2.04 -6.89
N ALA A 69 -13.24 -1.51 -5.71
CA ALA A 69 -12.16 -0.57 -5.53
C ALA A 69 -11.51 -0.70 -4.14
N LEU A 70 -10.21 -0.41 -4.07
CA LEU A 70 -9.44 -0.25 -2.85
C LEU A 70 -8.88 1.17 -2.77
N PHE A 71 -8.74 1.66 -1.55
CA PHE A 71 -8.29 3.01 -1.26
C PHE A 71 -7.00 2.96 -0.45
N ALA A 72 -6.10 3.90 -0.70
CA ALA A 72 -4.86 4.01 0.06
C ALA A 72 -4.75 5.37 0.72
N MET A 73 -4.12 5.37 1.90
CA MET A 73 -3.88 6.56 2.70
C MET A 73 -2.44 7.05 2.52
N ALA A 74 -2.25 8.37 2.50
CA ALA A 74 -0.98 9.04 2.73
C ALA A 74 -1.10 9.85 4.03
N GLY A 75 -0.52 9.31 5.11
CA GLY A 75 -0.77 9.83 6.45
C GLY A 75 -2.26 9.73 6.81
N ALA A 76 -2.85 10.85 7.23
CA ALA A 76 -4.26 10.92 7.61
C ALA A 76 -5.22 11.22 6.44
N GLN A 77 -4.72 11.27 5.20
CA GLN A 77 -5.51 11.65 4.02
C GLN A 77 -5.61 10.48 3.04
N LEU A 78 -6.77 10.33 2.40
CA LEU A 78 -6.91 9.46 1.23
C LEU A 78 -6.03 10.00 0.09
N ALA A 79 -5.28 9.12 -0.56
CA ALA A 79 -4.32 9.48 -1.60
C ALA A 79 -4.83 9.12 -3.01
N PHE A 80 -5.17 7.84 -3.21
CA PHE A 80 -5.62 7.33 -4.49
C PHE A 80 -6.65 6.21 -4.30
N VAL A 81 -7.33 5.87 -5.39
CA VAL A 81 -8.24 4.72 -5.51
C VAL A 81 -7.74 3.80 -6.62
N ARG A 82 -7.82 2.49 -6.40
CA ARG A 82 -7.48 1.44 -7.36
C ARG A 82 -8.69 0.55 -7.62
N SER A 83 -9.02 0.31 -8.88
CA SER A 83 -10.12 -0.57 -9.32
C SER A 83 -9.61 -1.44 -10.47
N GLY A 84 -9.29 -2.71 -10.17
CA GLY A 84 -8.62 -3.60 -11.11
C GLY A 84 -7.28 -3.01 -11.59
N LYS A 85 -7.16 -2.83 -12.90
CA LYS A 85 -6.00 -2.22 -13.55
C LYS A 85 -5.92 -0.70 -13.37
N TRP A 86 -7.03 -0.05 -13.09
CA TRP A 86 -7.10 1.41 -13.03
C TRP A 86 -6.65 1.93 -11.67
N LYS A 87 -5.84 2.99 -11.69
CA LYS A 87 -5.48 3.74 -10.49
C LYS A 87 -5.62 5.23 -10.74
N LEU A 88 -6.42 5.89 -9.91
CA LEU A 88 -6.65 7.34 -9.97
C LEU A 88 -6.02 8.01 -8.75
N HIS A 89 -5.09 8.94 -8.99
CA HIS A 89 -4.61 9.86 -7.97
C HIS A 89 -5.56 11.04 -7.89
N TYR A 90 -6.23 11.20 -6.74
CA TYR A 90 -7.18 12.29 -6.56
C TYR A 90 -6.45 13.63 -6.45
N ASN A 91 -5.44 13.68 -5.58
CA ASN A 91 -4.53 14.82 -5.44
C ASN A 91 -3.33 14.65 -6.39
N ALA A 92 -2.66 15.76 -6.71
CA ALA A 92 -1.40 15.68 -7.44
C ALA A 92 -0.39 14.82 -6.66
N PRO A 93 0.26 13.82 -7.28
CA PRO A 93 1.23 12.99 -6.59
C PRO A 93 2.38 13.85 -6.06
N VAL A 94 2.74 13.65 -4.79
CA VAL A 94 3.80 14.43 -4.13
C VAL A 94 5.14 14.10 -4.81
N ARG A 95 5.83 15.12 -5.34
CA ARG A 95 7.25 14.97 -5.72
C ARG A 95 8.03 14.69 -4.43
N SER A 96 8.63 13.51 -4.31
CA SER A 96 9.61 13.27 -3.25
C SER A 96 10.70 14.34 -3.31
N ARG A 97 11.18 14.79 -2.14
CA ARG A 97 12.22 15.83 -2.05
C ARG A 97 13.43 15.33 -2.82
N ARG A 98 13.70 15.97 -3.97
CA ARG A 98 14.76 15.54 -4.89
C ARG A 98 16.12 15.91 -4.30
N MET A 99 17.07 14.99 -4.41
CA MET A 99 18.48 15.36 -4.44
C MET A 99 18.72 16.10 -5.76
N SER A 100 19.55 17.14 -5.76
CA SER A 100 20.02 17.71 -7.03
C SER A 100 20.80 16.62 -7.80
N GLU A 101 20.95 16.74 -9.12
CA GLU A 101 21.81 15.81 -9.89
C GLU A 101 23.21 15.73 -9.29
N GLU A 102 23.73 16.87 -8.81
CA GLU A 102 25.01 16.97 -8.15
C GLU A 102 25.04 16.22 -6.82
N ASP A 103 24.02 16.35 -5.98
CA ASP A 103 23.91 15.63 -4.71
C ASP A 103 23.72 14.12 -4.95
N ALA A 104 22.89 13.74 -5.93
CA ALA A 104 22.63 12.36 -6.31
C ALA A 104 23.89 11.68 -6.85
N ALA A 105 24.75 12.42 -7.56
CA ALA A 105 26.05 11.92 -8.04
C ALA A 105 27.08 11.74 -6.92
N LYS A 106 26.95 12.49 -5.81
CA LYS A 106 27.84 12.43 -4.63
C LYS A 106 27.38 11.40 -3.60
N TRP A 107 26.08 11.13 -3.51
CA TRP A 107 25.53 10.18 -2.56
C TRP A 107 25.79 8.76 -3.03
N VAL A 108 26.50 8.01 -2.20
CA VAL A 108 26.72 6.58 -2.35
C VAL A 108 25.92 5.89 -1.25
N ASP A 109 25.11 4.89 -1.60
CA ASP A 109 24.37 4.10 -0.63
C ASP A 109 25.37 3.53 0.39
N PRO A 110 25.25 3.84 1.69
CA PRO A 110 26.18 3.37 2.72
C PRO A 110 26.25 1.84 2.81
N ARG A 111 25.25 1.12 2.27
CA ARG A 111 25.23 -0.34 2.20
C ARG A 111 26.09 -0.87 1.06
N GLY A 112 26.29 -0.06 0.00
CA GLY A 112 27.12 -0.36 -1.17
C GLY A 112 26.74 -1.66 -1.90
N PRO A 113 27.22 -1.86 -3.14
CA PRO A 113 27.39 -3.20 -3.68
C PRO A 113 28.64 -3.82 -3.03
N ASP A 114 28.54 -4.22 -1.75
CA ASP A 114 29.61 -4.92 -1.04
C ASP A 114 29.77 -6.39 -1.48
N GLY A 115 28.87 -6.86 -2.36
CA GLY A 115 28.82 -8.24 -2.85
C GLY A 115 28.22 -9.24 -1.87
N VAL A 116 27.75 -8.79 -0.70
CA VAL A 116 27.28 -9.63 0.41
C VAL A 116 25.85 -9.28 0.85
N THR A 117 25.46 -8.01 0.71
CA THR A 117 24.14 -7.50 1.11
C THR A 117 23.10 -7.73 0.00
N ILE A 118 22.13 -8.64 0.26
CA ILE A 118 21.15 -9.18 -0.70
C ILE A 118 20.15 -8.15 -1.29
N LEU A 119 20.18 -6.87 -0.89
CA LEU A 119 19.14 -5.89 -1.22
C LEU A 119 19.47 -4.92 -2.36
N ALA A 120 20.43 -5.25 -3.22
CA ALA A 120 20.61 -4.59 -4.52
C ALA A 120 21.18 -5.59 -5.55
N PRO A 121 20.34 -6.38 -6.25
CA PRO A 121 20.81 -7.31 -7.29
C PRO A 121 21.40 -6.61 -8.53
N PHE A 122 21.44 -5.28 -8.54
CA PHE A 122 22.10 -4.46 -9.55
C PHE A 122 23.11 -3.56 -8.84
N GLU A 123 24.30 -3.37 -9.42
CA GLU A 123 25.38 -2.50 -8.95
C GLU A 123 24.97 -1.02 -8.94
N GLN A 124 24.04 -0.66 -8.06
CA GLN A 124 23.41 0.66 -7.97
C GLN A 124 23.87 1.34 -6.70
N ALA A 125 25.09 1.86 -6.74
CA ALA A 125 25.66 2.58 -5.63
C ALA A 125 25.06 4.00 -5.48
N ARG A 126 24.47 4.57 -6.55
CA ARG A 126 24.00 5.97 -6.59
C ARG A 126 22.58 6.11 -7.18
N PRO A 127 21.76 7.06 -6.67
CA PRO A 127 20.38 7.30 -7.10
C PRO A 127 20.22 7.64 -8.59
N ASN A 128 21.28 8.11 -9.25
CA ASN A 128 21.26 8.49 -10.66
C ASN A 128 21.68 7.37 -11.63
N GLN A 129 22.02 6.16 -11.15
CA GLN A 129 22.57 5.07 -11.97
C GLN A 129 21.53 4.16 -12.67
N TYR A 130 20.22 4.34 -12.47
CA TYR A 130 19.18 3.51 -13.12
C TYR A 130 17.91 4.31 -13.34
N PRO A 131 17.35 4.34 -14.58
CA PRO A 131 17.02 5.60 -15.24
C PRO A 131 16.49 6.59 -14.21
N GLY A 132 17.42 7.31 -13.57
CA GLY A 132 17.16 8.19 -12.44
C GLY A 132 16.62 9.53 -12.92
N GLY A 133 15.90 9.49 -14.04
CA GLY A 133 15.23 10.61 -14.65
C GLY A 133 13.81 10.71 -14.14
N VAL A 134 13.27 11.93 -14.24
CA VAL A 134 11.83 12.16 -14.13
C VAL A 134 11.21 11.53 -15.37
N ASP A 135 10.76 10.29 -15.27
CA ASP A 135 9.98 9.67 -16.33
C ASP A 135 8.49 9.78 -16.02
N GLY A 136 7.73 10.07 -17.08
CA GLY A 136 6.29 10.23 -17.03
C GLY A 136 5.78 11.66 -17.06
N ASP A 137 4.45 11.78 -17.07
CA ASP A 137 3.75 13.04 -17.23
C ASP A 137 3.82 13.94 -15.99
N GLU A 138 3.68 15.24 -16.20
CA GLU A 138 3.74 16.23 -15.12
C GLU A 138 2.62 16.01 -14.07
N PRO A 139 2.96 15.93 -12.76
CA PRO A 139 1.99 15.71 -11.71
C PRO A 139 0.87 16.75 -11.68
N LYS A 140 -0.36 16.29 -11.79
CA LYS A 140 -1.58 17.10 -11.63
C LYS A 140 -2.65 16.30 -10.87
N PRO A 141 -3.69 16.95 -10.32
CA PRO A 141 -4.83 16.23 -9.76
C PRO A 141 -5.54 15.37 -10.81
N LEU A 142 -6.20 14.29 -10.36
CA LEU A 142 -7.03 13.41 -11.19
C LEU A 142 -6.27 12.69 -12.33
N MET A 143 -5.00 12.37 -12.14
CA MET A 143 -4.26 11.52 -13.08
C MET A 143 -4.72 10.07 -12.96
N LEU A 144 -4.95 9.43 -14.12
CA LEU A 144 -5.39 8.05 -14.23
C LEU A 144 -4.30 7.22 -14.91
N PHE A 145 -3.99 6.05 -14.36
CA PHE A 145 -2.98 5.14 -14.89
C PHE A 145 -3.58 3.74 -15.12
N ASP A 146 -3.15 3.08 -16.20
CA ASP A 146 -3.43 1.68 -16.49
C ASP A 146 -2.25 0.81 -16.01
N LEU A 147 -2.38 0.18 -14.86
CA LEU A 147 -1.30 -0.58 -14.23
C LEU A 147 -0.97 -1.91 -14.91
N GLU A 148 -1.78 -2.37 -15.88
CA GLU A 148 -1.43 -3.54 -16.69
C GLU A 148 -0.42 -3.16 -17.77
N ASN A 149 -0.65 -2.02 -18.44
CA ASN A 149 0.18 -1.55 -19.55
C ASN A 149 1.27 -0.56 -19.12
N ASP A 150 1.10 0.06 -17.95
CA ASP A 150 2.00 1.03 -17.34
C ASP A 150 2.11 0.83 -15.81
N PRO A 151 2.80 -0.24 -15.36
CA PRO A 151 3.03 -0.49 -13.93
C PRO A 151 3.83 0.62 -13.23
N GLY A 152 4.55 1.44 -14.00
CA GLY A 152 5.37 2.55 -13.53
C GLY A 152 4.60 3.84 -13.26
N GLU A 153 3.33 3.92 -13.67
CA GLU A 153 2.51 5.15 -13.57
C GLU A 153 3.17 6.34 -14.29
N LYS A 154 3.64 6.11 -15.52
CA LYS A 154 4.33 7.11 -16.35
C LYS A 154 3.39 7.90 -17.24
N ARG A 155 2.32 7.29 -17.77
CA ARG A 155 1.43 7.90 -18.77
C ARG A 155 0.05 8.14 -18.18
N ASP A 156 -0.31 9.40 -18.02
CA ASP A 156 -1.66 9.81 -17.64
C ASP A 156 -2.61 9.58 -18.81
N VAL A 157 -3.56 8.67 -18.58
CA VAL A 157 -4.60 8.32 -19.54
C VAL A 157 -5.98 8.92 -19.18
N SER A 158 -6.02 9.91 -18.28
CA SER A 158 -7.26 10.53 -17.79
C SER A 158 -8.09 11.17 -18.90
N ALA A 159 -7.44 11.79 -19.89
CA ALA A 159 -8.12 12.44 -21.02
C ALA A 159 -8.76 11.41 -21.99
N GLN A 160 -8.20 10.21 -22.08
CA GLN A 160 -8.70 9.14 -22.95
C GLN A 160 -9.82 8.33 -22.30
N HIS A 161 -9.94 8.37 -20.97
CA HIS A 161 -10.91 7.59 -20.20
C HIS A 161 -11.69 8.44 -19.18
N PRO A 162 -12.41 9.51 -19.61
CA PRO A 162 -13.14 10.39 -18.72
C PRO A 162 -14.23 9.66 -17.90
N GLU A 163 -14.82 8.60 -18.44
CA GLU A 163 -15.80 7.76 -17.76
C GLU A 163 -15.20 7.01 -16.57
N VAL A 164 -13.95 6.54 -16.69
CA VAL A 164 -13.24 5.86 -15.61
C VAL A 164 -12.85 6.87 -14.53
N VAL A 165 -12.36 8.05 -14.92
CA VAL A 165 -12.05 9.15 -13.99
C VAL A 165 -13.29 9.51 -13.19
N ALA A 166 -14.43 9.72 -13.85
CA ALA A 166 -15.69 10.08 -13.18
C ALA A 166 -16.13 9.01 -12.17
N ARG A 167 -16.11 7.72 -12.57
CA ARG A 167 -16.47 6.60 -11.69
C ARG A 167 -15.57 6.52 -10.46
N LEU A 168 -14.25 6.58 -10.66
CA LEU A 168 -13.28 6.46 -9.58
C LEU A 168 -13.26 7.69 -8.68
N LYS A 169 -13.44 8.88 -9.24
CA LYS A 169 -13.61 10.12 -8.47
C LYS A 169 -14.82 10.02 -7.56
N ALA A 170 -15.97 9.59 -8.08
CA ALA A 170 -17.18 9.42 -7.28
C ALA A 170 -16.97 8.39 -6.14
N ALA A 171 -16.31 7.26 -6.42
CA ALA A 171 -15.98 6.28 -5.39
C ALA A 171 -15.05 6.85 -4.31
N PHE A 172 -14.06 7.64 -4.71
CA PHE A 172 -13.13 8.31 -3.80
C PHE A 172 -13.82 9.34 -2.91
N GLU A 173 -14.66 10.21 -3.49
CA GLU A 173 -15.41 11.23 -2.74
C GLU A 173 -16.41 10.59 -1.76
N LYS A 174 -17.05 9.49 -2.16
CA LYS A 174 -17.90 8.70 -1.26
C LYS A 174 -17.10 8.18 -0.06
N MET A 175 -15.97 7.52 -0.31
CA MET A 175 -15.10 7.00 0.76
C MET A 175 -14.60 8.13 1.67
N GLN A 176 -14.23 9.28 1.11
CA GLN A 176 -13.82 10.44 1.89
C GLN A 176 -14.94 10.96 2.80
N ALA A 177 -16.17 11.03 2.28
CA ALA A 177 -17.33 11.44 3.07
C ALA A 177 -17.69 10.44 4.18
N GLU A 178 -17.49 9.14 3.95
CA GLU A 178 -17.66 8.10 4.97
C GLU A 178 -16.58 8.19 6.05
N ALA A 179 -15.31 8.31 5.66
CA ALA A 179 -14.19 8.45 6.57
C ALA A 179 -14.29 9.71 7.45
N ALA A 180 -14.81 10.81 6.91
CA ALA A 180 -15.01 12.06 7.64
C ALA A 180 -16.00 11.95 8.82
N LYS A 181 -16.87 10.93 8.82
CA LYS A 181 -17.82 10.68 9.92
C LYS A 181 -17.17 9.96 11.10
N ILE A 182 -16.00 9.36 10.90
CA ILE A 182 -15.28 8.63 11.95
C ILE A 182 -14.55 9.67 12.81
N PRO A 183 -14.83 9.74 14.13
CA PRO A 183 -14.14 10.66 15.01
C PRO A 183 -12.64 10.41 14.95
N GLN A 184 -11.85 11.44 14.63
CA GLN A 184 -10.40 11.31 14.65
C GLN A 184 -9.93 11.11 16.08
N GLN A 185 -9.54 9.88 16.40
CA GLN A 185 -8.84 9.60 17.65
C GLN A 185 -7.45 10.21 17.54
N ARG A 186 -7.17 11.24 18.32
CA ARG A 186 -5.78 11.68 18.51
C ARG A 186 -5.02 10.47 19.05
N PRO A 187 -3.87 10.12 18.47
CA PRO A 187 -3.03 9.10 19.10
C PRO A 187 -2.82 9.55 20.55
N PRO A 188 -2.96 8.63 21.53
CA PRO A 188 -2.63 8.98 22.90
C PRO A 188 -1.22 9.57 22.88
N LYS A 189 -1.00 10.71 23.53
CA LYS A 189 0.36 11.23 23.74
C LYS A 189 1.14 10.07 24.33
N VAL A 190 2.09 9.53 23.57
CA VAL A 190 3.00 8.53 24.11
C VAL A 190 3.84 9.28 25.13
N ALA A 191 3.45 9.18 26.41
CA ALA A 191 4.32 9.57 27.50
C ALA A 191 5.62 8.77 27.30
N GLY A 192 6.74 9.49 27.21
CA GLY A 192 8.01 8.95 26.75
C GLY A 192 8.42 7.67 27.47
N GLY A 193 8.93 6.71 26.70
CA GLY A 193 9.53 5.48 27.20
C GLY A 193 9.31 4.27 26.31
N LEU A 194 10.35 3.43 26.17
CA LEU A 194 10.22 2.10 25.59
C LEU A 194 9.42 1.22 26.56
N LYS A 195 8.37 0.56 26.07
CA LYS A 195 7.55 -0.37 26.87
C LYS A 195 8.09 -1.79 26.72
N ARG A 196 8.65 -2.37 27.79
CA ARG A 196 9.08 -3.78 27.83
C ARG A 196 7.94 -4.66 28.36
N LEU A 197 7.62 -5.74 27.66
CA LEU A 197 6.70 -6.80 28.12
C LEU A 197 7.39 -7.63 29.22
N LYS A 198 6.72 -7.81 30.37
CA LYS A 198 7.21 -8.67 31.44
C LYS A 198 6.26 -9.85 31.67
N GLY A 199 6.77 -11.08 31.55
CA GLY A 199 6.07 -12.28 32.04
C GLY A 199 4.85 -12.76 31.24
N GLY A 200 4.69 -12.39 29.96
CA GLY A 200 3.63 -12.92 29.09
C GLY A 200 2.22 -12.36 29.34
N GLU A 201 2.01 -11.56 30.39
CA GLU A 201 0.81 -10.74 30.56
C GLU A 201 1.02 -9.34 29.95
N LEU A 202 -0.04 -8.75 29.39
CA LEU A 202 -0.06 -7.41 28.78
C LEU A 202 0.10 -6.26 29.81
N ARG A 203 1.11 -6.34 30.67
CA ARG A 203 1.52 -5.28 31.61
C ARG A 203 2.80 -4.63 31.10
N TYR A 204 2.83 -3.30 31.07
CA TYR A 204 3.93 -2.51 30.51
C TYR A 204 4.42 -1.48 31.53
N ASP A 205 5.71 -1.49 31.84
CA ASP A 205 6.37 -0.40 32.57
C ASP A 205 6.87 0.67 31.56
N LEU A 206 6.81 1.95 31.97
CA LEU A 206 7.41 3.07 31.23
C LEU A 206 8.86 3.23 31.70
N GLU A 207 9.85 2.84 30.89
CA GLU A 207 11.23 3.26 31.17
C GLU A 207 11.44 4.71 30.73
N PRO A 208 12.08 5.58 31.53
CA PRO A 208 12.44 6.91 31.07
C PRO A 208 13.35 6.84 29.85
N SER A 209 13.11 7.67 28.85
CA SER A 209 13.96 7.74 27.65
C SER A 209 15.42 8.05 28.04
N PRO A 210 16.41 7.44 27.38
CA PRO A 210 17.82 7.78 27.61
C PRO A 210 18.04 9.27 27.28
N PRO A 211 18.96 9.96 27.98
CA PRO A 211 19.27 11.35 27.72
C PRO A 211 19.77 11.53 26.28
N LYS A 212 19.37 12.64 25.66
CA LYS A 212 19.75 13.04 24.29
C LYS A 212 21.22 13.37 24.18
#